data_AF-A0A958H5B6-F1
#
_entry.id   AF-A0A958H5B6-F1
#
_cell.length_a   1.000
_cell.length_b   1.000
_cell.length_c   1.000
_cell.angle_alpha   90.00
_cell.angle_beta   90.00
_cell.angle_gamma   90.00
#
_symmetry.space_group_name_H-M   'P 1'
#
loop_
_entity.id
_entity.type
_entity.pdbx_description
1 polymer ?
#
loop_
_entity_poly.entity_id
_entity_poly.type
_entity_poly.pdbx_seq_one_letter_code
_entity_poly.pdbx_strand_id
1 'polypeptide(L)'
;MTSRTAGIALLAVCILFMIGASVAAYFRRFPIPTDPLEQLTLIANDRAGWTAQAVIFPVCFLAFTIIFGWMAAQLPAGSARWLAIAAALAAGAALLLWLPISADRLRLGTHAAEMIAAYDPTAPSEVFRDTGTFWPYTFCA
;
A
#
# COMPACT_ATOMS: atom_id res chain seq x y z
N MET A 1 22.25 -17.25 1.42
CA MET A 1 22.52 -15.81 1.25
C MET A 1 23.73 -15.47 2.10
N THR A 2 24.53 -14.45 1.74
CA THR A 2 25.55 -13.90 2.65
C THR A 2 24.95 -12.70 3.39
N SER A 3 25.58 -12.22 4.47
CA SER A 3 25.11 -11.00 5.18
C SER A 3 24.97 -9.79 4.24
N ARG A 4 25.85 -9.69 3.22
CA ARG A 4 25.77 -8.65 2.19
C ARG A 4 24.52 -8.81 1.31
N THR A 5 24.19 -10.03 0.91
CA THR A 5 22.98 -10.29 0.11
C THR A 5 21.70 -9.99 0.90
N ALA A 6 21.65 -10.27 2.20
CA ALA A 6 20.52 -9.88 3.05
C ALA A 6 20.37 -8.37 3.19
N GLY A 7 21.48 -7.65 3.38
CA GLY A 7 21.45 -6.18 3.41
C GLY A 7 20.92 -5.58 2.10
N ILE A 8 21.36 -6.09 0.95
CA ILE A 8 20.89 -5.64 -0.37
C ILE A 8 19.41 -5.98 -0.57
N ALA A 9 18.98 -7.19 -0.21
CA ALA A 9 17.58 -7.59 -0.30
C ALA A 9 16.69 -6.71 0.58
N LEU A 10 17.10 -6.43 1.82
CA LEU A 10 16.38 -5.54 2.72
C LEU A 10 16.25 -4.13 2.13
N LEU A 11 17.34 -3.57 1.60
CA LEU A 11 17.34 -2.25 0.96
C LEU A 11 16.38 -2.21 -0.23
N ALA A 12 16.37 -3.24 -1.08
CA ALA A 12 15.47 -3.33 -2.21
C ALA A 12 13.99 -3.37 -1.76
N VAL A 13 13.67 -4.14 -0.71
CA VAL A 13 12.31 -4.19 -0.15
C VAL A 13 11.91 -2.85 0.46
N CYS A 14 12.81 -2.14 1.14
CA CYS A 14 12.56 -0.80 1.65
C CYS A 14 12.26 0.19 0.52
N ILE A 15 13.04 0.17 -0.57
CA ILE A 15 12.79 1.02 -1.75
C ILE A 15 11.41 0.71 -2.34
N LEU A 16 11.07 -0.58 -2.52
CA LEU A 16 9.77 -0.97 -3.04
C LEU A 16 8.63 -0.53 -2.13
N PHE A 17 8.81 -0.61 -0.81
CA PHE A 17 7.83 -0.14 0.18
C PHE A 17 7.61 1.38 0.06
N MET A 18 8.69 2.17 -0.06
CA MET A 18 8.61 3.62 -0.25
C MET A 18 7.93 4.01 -1.56
N ILE A 19 8.22 3.27 -2.65
CA ILE A 19 7.52 3.43 -3.93
C ILE A 19 6.03 3.15 -3.72
N GLY A 20 5.68 2.00 -3.15
CA GLY A 20 4.30 1.62 -2.82
C GLY A 20 3.55 2.72 -2.07
N ALA A 21 4.15 3.26 -1.01
CA ALA A 21 3.58 4.36 -0.24
C ALA A 21 3.30 5.62 -1.06
N SER A 22 4.07 5.84 -2.13
CA SER A 22 3.97 7.03 -2.99
C SER A 22 3.06 6.85 -4.22
N VAL A 23 2.64 5.61 -4.55
CA VAL A 23 1.89 5.35 -5.80
C VAL A 23 0.45 5.86 -5.75
N ALA A 24 -0.27 5.69 -4.63
CA ALA A 24 -1.67 6.09 -4.56
C ALA A 24 -1.83 7.62 -4.43
N ALA A 25 -2.65 8.22 -5.31
CA ALA A 25 -3.00 9.64 -5.35
C ALA A 25 -3.55 10.15 -4.02
N TYR A 26 -4.31 9.31 -3.31
CA TYR A 26 -4.82 9.59 -1.97
C TYR A 26 -3.72 10.04 -0.98
N PHE A 27 -2.57 9.37 -0.98
CA PHE A 27 -1.44 9.69 -0.08
C PHE A 27 -0.57 10.85 -0.58
N ARG A 28 -0.77 11.28 -1.83
CA ARG A 28 -0.09 12.46 -2.40
C ARG A 28 -0.86 13.75 -2.13
N ARG A 29 -2.10 13.68 -1.64
CA ARG A 29 -2.93 14.85 -1.33
C ARG A 29 -2.77 15.25 0.13
N PHE A 30 -2.34 16.49 0.35
CA PHE A 30 -2.28 17.11 1.67
C PHE A 30 -3.07 18.42 1.68
N PRO A 31 -4.01 18.63 2.62
CA PRO A 31 -4.41 17.71 3.69
C PRO A 31 -5.08 16.44 3.14
N ILE A 32 -5.03 15.35 3.92
CA ILE A 32 -5.76 14.13 3.59
C ILE A 32 -7.26 14.48 3.64
N PRO A 33 -8.03 14.26 2.55
CA PRO A 33 -9.43 14.63 2.52
C PRO A 33 -10.21 13.85 3.58
N THR A 34 -11.11 14.54 4.27
CA THR A 34 -11.96 13.96 5.34
C THR A 34 -13.38 13.68 4.87
N ASP A 35 -13.79 14.29 3.74
CA ASP A 35 -15.09 14.06 3.12
C ASP A 35 -15.15 12.68 2.43
N PRO A 36 -16.09 11.78 2.80
CA PRO A 36 -16.16 10.44 2.24
C PRO A 36 -16.35 10.41 0.71
N LEU A 37 -17.09 11.36 0.13
CA LEU A 37 -17.31 11.42 -1.32
C LEU A 37 -16.00 11.76 -2.03
N GLU A 38 -15.28 12.78 -1.57
CA GLU A 38 -13.95 13.13 -2.10
C GLU A 38 -12.95 11.97 -2.00
N GLN A 39 -12.95 11.24 -0.88
CA GLN A 39 -12.11 10.04 -0.71
C GLN A 39 -12.45 8.96 -1.75
N LEU A 40 -13.73 8.65 -1.93
CA LEU A 40 -14.21 7.66 -2.90
C LEU A 40 -13.88 8.05 -4.34
N THR A 41 -14.03 9.33 -4.70
CA THR A 41 -13.68 9.84 -6.03
C THR A 41 -12.19 9.69 -6.30
N LEU A 42 -11.31 9.97 -5.33
CA LEU A 42 -9.87 9.77 -5.49
C LEU A 42 -9.49 8.29 -5.66
N ILE A 43 -10.14 7.40 -4.92
CA ILE A 43 -9.93 5.95 -5.04
C ILE A 43 -10.41 5.45 -6.41
N ALA A 44 -11.56 5.92 -6.88
CA ALA A 44 -12.09 5.58 -8.20
C ALA A 44 -11.16 6.04 -9.33
N ASN A 45 -10.68 7.28 -9.25
CA ASN A 45 -9.83 7.90 -10.25
C ASN A 45 -8.38 7.35 -10.27
N ASP A 46 -7.91 6.74 -9.17
CA ASP A 46 -6.58 6.11 -9.10
C ASP A 46 -6.67 4.63 -8.68
N ARG A 47 -7.51 3.87 -9.39
CA ARG A 47 -7.66 2.44 -9.15
C ARG A 47 -6.33 1.68 -9.25
N ALA A 48 -5.46 2.08 -10.18
CA ALA A 48 -4.15 1.44 -10.38
C ALA A 48 -3.23 1.66 -9.16
N GLY A 49 -3.09 2.89 -8.66
CA GLY A 49 -2.28 3.17 -7.48
C GLY A 49 -2.84 2.56 -6.21
N TRP A 50 -4.16 2.54 -6.06
CA TRP A 50 -4.85 1.90 -4.94
C TRP A 50 -4.66 0.37 -4.92
N THR A 51 -4.82 -0.27 -6.07
CA THR A 51 -4.60 -1.72 -6.25
C THR A 51 -3.14 -2.07 -6.04
N ALA A 52 -2.22 -1.26 -6.57
CA ALA A 52 -0.78 -1.46 -6.39
C ALA A 52 -0.41 -1.42 -4.90
N GLN A 53 -0.92 -0.46 -4.12
CA GLN A 53 -0.70 -0.42 -2.67
C GLN A 53 -1.27 -1.63 -1.93
N ALA A 54 -2.47 -2.07 -2.31
CA ALA A 54 -3.11 -3.24 -1.71
C ALA A 54 -2.26 -4.52 -1.88
N VAL A 55 -1.43 -4.59 -2.92
CA VAL A 55 -0.55 -5.74 -3.17
C VAL A 55 0.87 -5.52 -2.64
N ILE A 56 1.47 -4.35 -2.89
CA ILE A 56 2.87 -4.07 -2.57
C ILE A 56 3.13 -4.19 -1.06
N PHE A 57 2.26 -3.63 -0.22
CA PHE A 57 2.49 -3.63 1.23
C PHE A 57 2.49 -5.03 1.85
N PRO A 58 1.50 -5.91 1.61
CA PRO A 58 1.59 -7.30 2.05
C PRO A 58 2.84 -8.02 1.54
N VAL A 59 3.20 -7.83 0.27
CA VAL A 59 4.39 -8.45 -0.32
C VAL A 59 5.67 -7.99 0.39
N CYS A 60 5.79 -6.68 0.67
CA CYS A 60 6.91 -6.13 1.41
C CYS A 60 6.96 -6.66 2.86
N PHE A 61 5.83 -6.70 3.57
CA PHE A 61 5.80 -7.25 4.95
C PHE A 61 6.16 -8.73 4.98
N LEU A 62 5.68 -9.52 4.02
CA LEU A 62 6.09 -10.93 3.88
C LEU A 62 7.59 -11.04 3.61
N ALA A 63 8.13 -10.24 2.69
CA ALA A 63 9.55 -10.24 2.39
C ALA A 63 10.40 -9.85 3.60
N PHE A 64 10.02 -8.80 4.36
CA PHE A 64 10.69 -8.42 5.60
C PHE A 64 10.68 -9.56 6.63
N THR A 65 9.54 -10.22 6.81
CA THR A 65 9.40 -11.36 7.73
C THR A 65 10.39 -12.47 7.37
N ILE A 66 10.49 -12.82 6.09
CA ILE A 66 11.39 -13.87 5.59
C ILE A 66 12.85 -13.45 5.74
N ILE A 67 13.21 -12.23 5.33
CA ILE A 67 14.60 -11.74 5.37
C ILE A 67 15.09 -11.67 6.81
N PHE A 68 14.32 -11.08 7.73
CA PHE A 68 14.70 -11.01 9.14
C PHE A 68 14.71 -12.37 9.82
N GLY A 69 13.76 -13.25 9.51
CA GLY A 69 13.76 -14.63 10.02
C GLY A 69 14.99 -15.42 9.55
N TRP A 70 15.39 -15.25 8.29
CA TRP A 70 16.60 -15.84 7.73
C TRP A 70 17.88 -15.27 8.36
N MET A 71 17.94 -13.95 8.59
CA MET A 71 19.04 -13.32 9.33
C MET A 71 19.16 -13.87 10.75
N ALA A 72 18.03 -13.98 11.48
CA ALA A 72 17.99 -14.54 12.82
C ALA A 72 18.53 -15.98 12.89
N ALA A 73 18.30 -16.80 11.85
CA ALA A 73 18.75 -18.17 11.80
C ALA A 73 20.28 -18.34 11.69
N GLN A 74 21.00 -17.31 11.22
CA GLN A 74 22.46 -17.36 11.04
C GLN A 74 23.25 -16.58 12.08
N LEU A 75 22.58 -15.70 12.83
CA LEU A 75 23.24 -14.95 13.88
C LEU A 75 23.51 -15.86 15.09
N PRO A 76 24.67 -15.72 15.75
CA PRO A 76 24.92 -16.41 17.01
C PRO A 76 23.91 -15.96 18.07
N ALA A 77 23.77 -16.76 19.13
CA ALA A 77 22.94 -16.39 20.27
C ALA A 77 23.42 -15.05 20.86
N GLY A 78 22.50 -14.09 21.00
CA GLY A 78 22.80 -12.74 21.44
C GLY A 78 21.70 -11.73 21.11
N SER A 79 21.92 -10.48 21.48
CA SER A 79 20.96 -9.38 21.27
C SER A 79 20.61 -9.18 19.79
N ALA A 80 21.58 -9.28 18.89
CA ALA A 80 21.36 -9.11 17.45
C ALA A 80 20.38 -10.16 16.88
N ARG A 81 20.47 -11.41 17.34
CA ARG A 81 19.53 -12.46 16.93
C ARG A 81 18.11 -12.17 17.44
N TRP A 82 17.98 -11.75 18.69
CA TRP A 82 16.67 -11.38 19.25
C TRP A 82 16.04 -10.19 18.55
N LEU A 83 16.83 -9.18 18.18
CA LEU A 83 16.34 -8.05 17.38
C LEU A 83 15.83 -8.50 16.00
N ALA A 84 16.55 -9.40 15.32
CA ALA A 84 16.11 -9.95 14.05
C ALA A 84 14.82 -10.78 14.19
N ILE A 85 14.68 -11.58 15.26
CA ILE A 85 13.43 -12.31 15.56
C ILE A 85 12.29 -11.32 15.80
N ALA A 86 12.49 -10.31 16.64
CA ALA A 86 11.48 -9.31 16.95
C ALA A 86 11.04 -8.56 15.69
N ALA A 87 11.98 -8.18 14.83
CA ALA A 87 11.68 -7.54 13.54
C ALA A 87 10.89 -8.46 12.60
N ALA A 88 11.23 -9.74 12.53
CA ALA A 88 10.49 -10.73 11.75
C ALA A 88 9.04 -10.89 12.28
N LEU A 89 8.87 -10.99 13.59
CA LEU A 89 7.56 -11.11 14.23
C LEU A 89 6.71 -9.84 14.03
N ALA A 90 7.31 -8.66 14.17
CA ALA A 90 6.63 -7.39 13.94
C ALA A 90 6.20 -7.24 12.47
N ALA A 91 7.05 -7.61 11.52
CA ALA A 91 6.70 -7.62 10.09
C ALA A 91 5.59 -8.64 9.79
N GLY A 92 5.63 -9.82 10.41
CA GLY A 92 4.59 -10.84 10.26
C GLY A 92 3.24 -10.38 10.84
N ALA A 93 3.26 -9.72 12.00
CA ALA A 93 2.05 -9.11 12.57
C ALA A 93 1.52 -7.99 11.67
N ALA A 94 2.40 -7.12 11.14
CA ALA A 94 2.02 -6.06 10.22
C ALA A 94 1.38 -6.62 8.94
N LEU A 95 1.91 -7.72 8.38
CA LEU A 95 1.29 -8.43 7.27
C LEU A 95 -0.15 -8.84 7.60
N LEU A 96 -0.35 -9.54 8.72
CA LEU A 96 -1.68 -10.05 9.10
C LEU A 96 -2.69 -8.92 9.32
N LEU A 97 -2.25 -7.81 9.94
CA LEU A 97 -3.09 -6.62 10.13
C LEU A 97 -3.38 -5.89 8.81
N TRP A 98 -2.48 -5.98 7.83
CA TRP A 98 -2.65 -5.31 6.55
C TRP A 98 -3.49 -6.10 5.55
N LEU A 99 -3.52 -7.43 5.62
CA LEU A 99 -4.34 -8.27 4.74
C LEU A 99 -5.83 -7.86 4.66
N PRO A 100 -6.56 -7.63 5.78
CA PRO A 100 -7.95 -7.19 5.69
C PRO A 100 -8.07 -5.82 5.04
N ILE A 101 -7.15 -4.90 5.35
CA ILE A 101 -7.09 -3.57 4.71
C ILE A 101 -6.90 -3.73 3.20
N SER A 102 -5.98 -4.57 2.75
CA SER A 102 -5.78 -4.85 1.33
C SER A 102 -7.01 -5.46 0.66
N ALA A 103 -7.69 -6.39 1.32
CA ALA A 103 -8.91 -6.99 0.80
C ALA A 103 -10.02 -5.94 0.62
N ASP A 104 -10.24 -5.11 1.64
CA ASP A 104 -11.20 -4.01 1.59
C ASP A 104 -10.83 -3.01 0.51
N ARG A 105 -9.55 -2.66 0.38
CA ARG A 105 -9.06 -1.77 -0.68
C ARG A 105 -9.36 -2.30 -2.07
N LEU A 106 -9.12 -3.59 -2.32
CA LEU A 106 -9.45 -4.24 -3.59
C LEU A 106 -10.95 -4.24 -3.84
N ARG A 107 -11.77 -4.50 -2.80
CA ARG A 107 -13.23 -4.46 -2.89
C ARG A 107 -13.76 -3.05 -3.18
N LEU A 108 -13.24 -2.04 -2.50
CA LEU A 108 -13.59 -0.64 -2.74
C LEU A 108 -13.21 -0.23 -4.16
N GLY A 109 -12.02 -0.62 -4.63
CA GLY A 109 -11.58 -0.33 -6.00
C GLY A 109 -12.43 -1.01 -7.09
N THR A 110 -13.06 -2.15 -6.80
CA THR A 110 -13.98 -2.82 -7.75
C THR A 110 -15.39 -2.22 -7.74
N HIS A 111 -15.87 -1.71 -6.61
CA HIS A 111 -17.24 -1.21 -6.43
C HIS A 111 -17.33 0.32 -6.31
N ALA A 112 -16.22 1.05 -6.51
CA ALA A 112 -16.17 2.51 -6.35
C ALA A 112 -17.23 3.22 -7.19
N ALA A 113 -17.53 2.72 -8.39
CA ALA A 113 -18.58 3.24 -9.28
C ALA A 113 -19.96 3.21 -8.66
N GLU A 114 -20.32 2.03 -8.16
CA GLU A 114 -21.63 1.76 -7.61
C GLU A 114 -21.82 2.53 -6.31
N MET A 115 -20.77 2.65 -5.49
CA MET A 115 -20.79 3.43 -4.26
C MET A 115 -20.91 4.94 -4.52
N ILE A 116 -20.23 5.47 -5.54
CA ILE A 116 -20.36 6.89 -5.91
C ILE A 116 -21.77 7.19 -6.42
N ALA A 117 -22.33 6.33 -7.28
CA ALA A 117 -23.71 6.47 -7.76
C ALA A 117 -24.76 6.35 -6.64
N ALA A 118 -24.46 5.59 -5.57
CA ALA A 118 -25.33 5.50 -4.39
C ALA A 118 -25.25 6.75 -3.48
N TYR A 119 -24.08 7.40 -3.41
CA TYR A 119 -23.88 8.63 -2.62
C TYR A 119 -24.34 9.89 -3.35
N ASP A 120 -24.14 9.97 -4.66
CA ASP A 120 -24.59 11.06 -5.52
C ASP A 120 -25.22 10.48 -6.82
N PRO A 121 -26.55 10.36 -6.88
CA PRO A 121 -27.26 9.87 -8.05
C PRO A 121 -27.11 10.76 -9.28
N THR A 122 -26.63 12.00 -9.11
CA THR A 122 -26.39 12.97 -10.19
C THR A 122 -24.96 12.97 -10.70
N ALA A 123 -24.07 12.18 -10.07
CA ALA A 123 -22.68 12.08 -10.49
C ALA A 123 -22.59 11.53 -11.94
N PRO A 124 -21.87 12.20 -12.85
CA PRO A 124 -21.72 11.74 -14.22
C PRO A 124 -21.03 10.36 -14.25
N SER A 125 -21.46 9.48 -15.16
CA SER A 125 -20.88 8.13 -15.36
C SER A 125 -19.39 8.14 -15.76
N GLU A 126 -18.81 9.32 -15.96
CA GLU A 126 -17.43 9.54 -16.42
C GLU A 126 -16.37 9.33 -15.35
N VAL A 127 -16.73 9.03 -14.10
CA VAL A 127 -15.79 8.61 -13.04
C VAL A 127 -15.06 7.28 -13.37
N PHE A 128 -15.27 6.71 -14.56
CA PHE A 128 -14.79 5.38 -14.95
C PHE A 128 -14.03 5.27 -16.27
N ARG A 129 -13.70 6.36 -16.98
CA ARG A 129 -13.27 6.19 -18.39
C ARG A 129 -11.80 6.20 -18.74
N ASP A 130 -10.89 6.87 -18.03
CA ASP A 130 -9.51 6.96 -18.54
C ASP A 130 -8.43 6.60 -17.53
N THR A 131 -7.85 5.41 -17.73
CA THR A 131 -6.48 5.02 -17.33
C THR A 131 -5.39 5.86 -18.03
N GLY A 132 -5.57 7.18 -18.15
CA GLY A 132 -4.60 8.03 -18.84
C GLY A 132 -4.76 9.54 -18.68
N THR A 133 -5.92 10.05 -18.32
CA THR A 133 -6.18 11.50 -18.39
C THR A 133 -7.27 11.94 -17.41
N PHE A 134 -6.87 12.40 -16.23
CA PHE A 134 -7.68 13.38 -15.49
C PHE A 134 -6.79 14.34 -14.69
N TRP A 135 -6.06 15.18 -15.42
CA TRP A 135 -5.78 16.55 -15.01
C TRP A 135 -6.63 17.44 -15.92
N PRO A 136 -7.63 18.15 -15.36
CA PRO A 136 -7.39 19.59 -15.13
C PRO A 136 -8.01 20.21 -13.86
N TYR A 137 -8.62 19.47 -12.93
CA TYR A 137 -9.26 20.12 -11.76
C TYR A 137 -8.33 20.46 -10.58
N THR A 138 -7.04 20.20 -10.69
CA THR A 138 -6.06 20.56 -9.64
C THR A 138 -5.45 21.97 -9.79
N PHE A 139 -5.97 22.82 -10.69
CA PHE A 139 -5.49 24.20 -10.87
C PHE A 139 -6.54 25.31 -10.69
N CYS A 140 -7.72 25.03 -10.14
CA CYS A 140 -8.64 26.10 -9.73
C CYS A 140 -8.83 26.10 -8.21
N ALA A 141 -7.92 26.79 -7.53
CA ALA A 141 -8.14 27.49 -6.26
C ALA A 141 -7.59 28.91 -6.43
#